data_AF-A0A318S3C8-F1
#
_entry.id   AF-A0A318S3C8-F1
#
_cell.length_a   1.000
_cell.length_b   1.000
_cell.length_c   1.000
_cell.angle_alpha   90.00
_cell.angle_beta   90.00
_cell.angle_gamma   90.00
#
_symmetry.space_group_name_H-M   'P 1'
#
loop_
_entity.id
_entity.type
_entity.pdbx_description
1 polymer ?
#
loop_
_entity_poly.entity_id
_entity_poly.type
_entity_poly.pdbx_seq_one_letter_code
_entity_poly.pdbx_strand_id
1 'polypeptide(L)' 'MSHPNDVKIHLEGMATPARFTSLEGERGLVRLRVENHALTVGEEYGVEMHDGSAFVFKTLEDLGDGEYRLKLARRGLV' A
#
# COMPACT_ATOMS: atom_id res chain seq x y z
N MET A 1 -11.29 -7.49 -15.43
CA MET A 1 -9.88 -7.94 -15.33
C MET A 1 -9.21 -7.01 -14.34
N SER A 2 -8.66 -7.52 -13.24
CA SER A 2 -7.92 -6.67 -12.28
C SER A 2 -6.61 -6.22 -12.93
N HIS A 3 -6.27 -4.95 -12.78
CA HIS A 3 -4.99 -4.41 -13.22
C HIS A 3 -3.86 -5.06 -12.41
N PRO A 4 -2.66 -5.27 -12.99
CA PRO A 4 -1.51 -5.80 -12.25
C PRO A 4 -1.05 -4.91 -11.09
N ASN A 5 -1.53 -3.66 -11.04
CA ASN A 5 -1.23 -2.73 -9.96
C ASN A 5 -2.29 -2.75 -8.85
N ASP A 6 -3.37 -3.52 -9.01
CA ASP A 6 -4.41 -3.67 -8.00
C ASP A 6 -3.87 -4.55 -6.88
N VAL A 7 -4.04 -4.07 -5.65
CA VAL A 7 -3.58 -4.71 -4.43
C VAL A 7 -4.67 -4.62 -3.37
N LYS A 8 -4.50 -5.35 -2.27
CA LYS A 8 -5.33 -5.21 -1.07
C LYS A 8 -4.47 -4.74 0.07
N ILE A 9 -4.89 -3.68 0.74
CA ILE A 9 -4.30 -3.26 1.99
C ILE A 9 -5.08 -3.87 3.16
N HIS A 10 -4.36 -4.47 4.11
CA HIS A 10 -4.92 -5.10 5.30
C HIS A 10 -4.94 -4.09 6.44
N LEU A 11 -6.14 -3.71 6.87
CA LEU A 11 -6.45 -2.73 7.92
C LEU A 11 -7.29 -3.42 9.01
N GLU A 12 -6.75 -3.60 10.22
CA GLU A 12 -7.52 -4.11 11.39
C GLU A 12 -8.34 -5.40 11.11
N GLY A 13 -7.82 -6.32 10.28
CA GLY A 13 -8.51 -7.56 9.89
C GLY A 13 -9.48 -7.43 8.71
N MET A 14 -9.55 -6.26 8.06
CA MET A 14 -10.27 -6.02 6.82
C MET A 14 -9.31 -5.81 5.65
N ALA A 15 -9.66 -6.33 4.47
CA ALA A 15 -8.90 -6.11 3.24
C ALA A 15 -9.59 -5.04 2.39
N THR A 16 -8.93 -3.90 2.20
CA THR A 16 -9.43 -2.77 1.41
C THR A 16 -8.75 -2.73 0.04
N PRO A 17 -9.48 -2.53 -1.06
CA PRO A 17 -8.88 -2.35 -2.38
C PRO A 17 -7.97 -1.11 -2.42
N ALA A 18 -6.81 -1.26 -3.04
CA ALA A 18 -5.87 -0.17 -3.28
C ALA A 18 -5.12 -0.40 -4.60
N ARG A 19 -4.39 0.60 -5.07
CA ARG A 19 -3.66 0.53 -6.34
C ARG A 19 -2.33 1.25 -6.27
N PHE A 20 -1.26 0.60 -6.75
CA PHE A 20 0.01 1.29 -6.96
C PHE A 20 -0.07 2.23 -8.17
N THR A 21 0.23 3.51 -7.93
CA THR A 21 0.21 4.56 -8.96
C THR A 21 1.60 4.85 -9.51
N SER A 22 2.65 4.71 -8.68
CA SER A 22 4.03 5.02 -9.06
C SER A 22 5.06 4.23 -8.25
N LEU A 23 6.20 3.93 -8.87
CA LEU A 23 7.44 3.58 -8.18
C LEU A 23 8.30 4.84 -8.11
N GLU A 24 8.65 5.27 -6.91
CA GLU A 24 9.49 6.44 -6.72
C GLU A 24 10.98 6.06 -6.82
N GLY A 25 11.86 7.02 -7.13
CA GLY A 25 13.27 6.76 -7.45
C GLY A 25 14.12 6.11 -6.36
N GLU A 26 13.62 5.96 -5.12
CA GLU A 26 14.27 5.20 -4.06
C GLU A 26 13.81 3.75 -4.02
N ARG A 27 14.72 2.83 -3.67
CA ARG A 27 14.41 1.39 -3.57
C ARG A 27 13.26 1.14 -2.59
N GLY A 28 12.17 0.58 -3.11
CA GLY A 28 11.00 0.19 -2.32
C GLY A 28 10.08 1.35 -1.94
N LEU A 29 10.31 2.55 -2.47
CA LEU A 29 9.42 3.70 -2.29
C LEU A 29 8.34 3.69 -3.37
N VAL A 30 7.07 3.75 -2.97
CA VAL A 30 5.91 3.59 -3.86
C VAL A 30 4.85 4.62 -3.53
N ARG A 31 3.99 4.92 -4.51
CA ARG A 31 2.72 5.60 -4.29
C ARG A 31 1.57 4.62 -4.38
N LEU A 32 0.70 4.66 -3.39
CA LEU A 32 -0.49 3.82 -3.31
C LEU A 32 -1.71 4.73 -3.19
N ARG A 33 -2.70 4.51 -4.04
CA ARG A 33 -4.03 5.08 -3.89
C ARG A 33 -4.92 4.08 -3.15
N VAL A 34 -5.50 4.51 -2.04
CA VAL A 34 -6.46 3.72 -1.27
C VAL A 34 -7.84 4.33 -1.44
N GLU A 35 -8.82 3.51 -1.79
CA GLU A 35 -10.19 3.96 -1.93
C GLU A 35 -10.93 3.79 -0.60
N ASN A 36 -11.70 4.82 -0.22
CA ASN A 36 -12.64 4.79 0.91
C ASN A 36 -12.02 4.64 2.32
N HIS A 37 -10.70 4.62 2.46
CA HIS A 37 -10.01 4.53 3.75
C HIS A 37 -8.78 5.43 3.80
N ALA A 38 -8.57 6.07 4.95
CA ALA A 38 -7.37 6.85 5.22
C ALA A 38 -6.31 5.99 5.89
N LEU A 39 -5.05 6.14 5.47
CA LEU A 39 -3.91 5.53 6.15
C LEU A 39 -3.33 6.51 7.17
N THR A 40 -2.82 5.98 8.28
CA THR A 40 -2.12 6.77 9.29
C THR A 40 -0.65 6.88 8.92
N VAL A 41 -0.13 8.10 8.84
CA VAL A 41 1.30 8.34 8.59
C VAL A 41 2.12 7.83 9.77
N GLY A 42 3.18 7.07 9.49
CA GLY A 42 4.05 6.44 10.48
C GLY A 42 3.71 4.98 10.77
N GLU A 43 2.51 4.52 10.43
CA GLU A 43 2.06 3.14 10.65
C GLU A 43 2.52 2.18 9.54
N GLU A 44 2.57 0.89 9.88
CA GLU A 44 2.87 -0.20 8.96
C GLU A 44 1.59 -0.92 8.53
N TYR A 45 1.46 -1.19 7.24
CA TYR A 45 0.31 -1.89 6.66
C TYR A 45 0.75 -3.06 5.79
N GLY A 46 0.03 -4.17 5.90
CA GLY A 46 0.19 -5.31 5.02
C GLY A 46 -0.46 -5.02 3.67
N VAL A 47 0.26 -5.26 2.58
CA VAL A 47 -0.21 -5.13 1.20
C VAL A 47 -0.08 -6.47 0.50
N GLU A 48 -1.21 -7.02 0.08
CA GLU A 48 -1.32 -8.26 -0.70
C GLU A 48 -1.43 -7.91 -2.19
N MET A 49 -0.51 -8.45 -2.98
CA MET A 49 -0.44 -8.30 -4.42
C MET A 49 -1.44 -9.22 -5.13
N HIS A 50 -1.71 -8.96 -6.41
CA HIS A 50 -2.58 -9.79 -7.23
C HIS A 50 -2.12 -11.26 -7.39
N ASP A 51 -0.83 -11.55 -7.17
CA ASP A 51 -0.24 -12.89 -7.25
C ASP A 51 -0.26 -13.64 -5.90
N GLY A 52 -0.87 -13.03 -4.87
CA GLY A 52 -0.94 -13.56 -3.51
C GLY A 52 0.30 -13.32 -2.65
N SER A 53 1.33 -12.67 -3.20
CA SER A 53 2.47 -12.23 -2.38
C SER A 53 2.07 -11.09 -1.44
N ALA A 54 2.66 -11.07 -0.25
CA ALA A 54 2.36 -10.07 0.77
C ALA A 54 3.62 -9.35 1.27
N PHE A 55 3.49 -8.05 1.48
CA PHE A 55 4.56 -7.16 1.90
C PHE A 55 4.06 -6.17 2.96
N VAL A 56 4.95 -5.74 3.85
CA VAL A 56 4.67 -4.70 4.83
C VAL A 56 5.27 -3.39 4.33
N PHE A 57 4.44 -2.36 4.27
CA PHE A 57 4.82 -1.01 3.88
C PHE A 57 4.59 -0.04 5.03
N LYS A 58 5.55 0.85 5.27
CA LYS A 58 5.39 1.96 6.21
C LYS A 58 4.88 3.20 5.47
N THR A 59 3.79 3.79 5.94
CA THR A 59 3.26 5.04 5.41
C THR A 59 4.16 6.21 5.82
N LEU A 60 4.67 6.96 4.85
CA LEU A 60 5.60 8.07 5.09
C LEU A 60 4.94 9.43 4.97
N GLU A 61 3.99 9.59 4.03
CA GLU A 61 3.36 10.87 3.73
C GLU A 61 1.97 10.64 3.12
N ASP A 62 1.02 11.51 3.48
CA ASP A 62 -0.26 11.67 2.80
C ASP A 62 -0.11 12.73 1.71
N LEU A 63 -0.33 12.35 0.46
CA LEU A 63 -0.18 13.22 -0.71
C LEU A 63 -1.52 13.88 -1.11
N GLY A 64 -2.62 13.59 -0.40
CA GLY A 64 -3.97 14.02 -0.72
C GLY A 64 -4.69 13.07 -1.68
N ASP A 65 -6.01 13.26 -1.83
CA ASP A 65 -6.87 12.49 -2.74
C ASP A 65 -6.79 10.96 -2.56
N GLY A 66 -6.54 10.51 -1.32
CA GLY A 66 -6.38 9.09 -0.99
C GLY A 66 -5.07 8.47 -1.49
N GLU A 67 -4.10 9.29 -1.89
CA GLU A 67 -2.79 8.85 -2.35
C GLU A 67 -1.73 9.01 -1.24
N TYR A 68 -0.96 7.96 -1.02
CA TYR A 68 0.02 7.88 0.05
C TYR A 68 1.38 7.50 -0.51
N ARG A 69 2.44 8.07 0.05
CA ARG A 69 3.81 7.60 -0.17
C ARG A 69 4.14 6.56 0.89
N LEU A 70 4.55 5.37 0.46
CA LEU A 70 4.96 4.30 1.36
C LEU A 70 6.33 3.76 1.01
N LYS A 71 6.99 3.18 2.01
CA LYS A 71 8.28 2.50 1.85
C LYS A 71 8.17 1.04 2.28
N LEU A 72 8.67 0.15 1.43
CA LEU A 72 8.77 -1.27 1.73
C LEU A 72 9.62 -1.48 2.97
N ALA A 73 9.03 -2.06 4.01
CA ALA A 73 9.70 -2.36 5.27
C ALA A 73 10.21 -3.81 5.30
N ARG A 74 9.33 -4.76 5.04
CA ARG A 74 9.65 -6.20 5.05
C ARG A 74 8.67 -7.00 4.18
N ARG A 75 8.99 -8.27 3.95
CA ARG A 75 8.08 -9.23 3.31
C ARG A 75 7.19 -9.91 4.38
N GLY A 76 5.92 -10.13 4.08
CA GLY A 76 4.92 -10.71 4.99
C GLY A 76 3.71 -9.80 5.24
N LEU A 77 2.85 -10.20 6.18
CA LEU A 77 1.78 -9.38 6.74
C LEU A 77 2.14 -8.97 8.18
N VAL A 78 1.47 -7.92 8.68
CA VAL A 78 1.60 -7.43 10.07
C VAL A 78 0.87 -8.36 11.03
#